data_AF-A0A7S0JLH9-F1
#
_entry.id   AF-A0A7S0JLH9-F1
#
_cell.length_a   1.000
_cell.length_b   1.000
_cell.length_c   1.000
_cell.angle_alpha   90.00
_cell.angle_beta   90.00
_cell.angle_gamma   90.00
#
_symmetry.space_group_name_H-M   'P 1'
#
loop_
_entity.id
_entity.type
_entity.pdbx_description
1 polymer ?
#
loop_
_entity_poly.entity_id
_entity_poly.type
_entity_poly.pdbx_seq_one_letter_code
_entity_poly.pdbx_strand_id
1 'polypeptide(L)'
;MTKALRSETADEAYDAAGNIVQRSIIRIDHVCCQAEAALVRQLLAPFEDDVIEIKVSVNDRRAVIEHRAHLPVSEIVRVINTKQLGASIAETDAGAAGPTVAMTSAEWTRSLMTTAQILLFGTALSLSSLDAFQAVSLVLAGGSLLLSWPMFYAAYLGAVRGLPNVEFLMTVAALGSVALGDVVEAASVGAIVSLMDIVKFFFIERFDRQLRSVSTGPPPQ
;
A
#
# COMPACT_ATOMS: atom_id res chain seq x y z
N MET A 1 -25.88 43.00 13.59
CA MET A 1 -26.47 41.66 13.40
C MET A 1 -26.66 41.40 11.91
N THR A 2 -25.59 41.02 11.20
CA THR A 2 -25.62 40.32 9.90
C THR A 2 -24.18 40.05 9.47
N LYS A 3 -23.67 38.86 9.77
CA LYS A 3 -22.62 38.24 8.97
C LYS A 3 -22.94 36.76 8.92
N ALA A 4 -23.76 36.45 7.92
CA ALA A 4 -24.19 35.12 7.56
C ALA A 4 -22.99 34.29 7.07
N LEU A 5 -22.96 33.03 7.50
CA LEU A 5 -22.69 31.84 6.69
C LEU A 5 -21.56 31.97 5.66
N ARG A 6 -20.34 31.53 6.05
CA ARG A 6 -19.38 30.97 5.11
C ARG A 6 -19.16 29.52 5.50
N SER A 7 -20.06 28.66 5.03
CA SER A 7 -19.91 27.22 5.02
C SER A 7 -18.79 26.82 4.07
N GLU A 8 -18.08 25.77 4.45
CA GLU A 8 -17.39 24.79 3.63
C GLU A 8 -17.71 24.88 2.12
N THR A 9 -16.72 25.21 1.31
CA THR A 9 -16.69 24.78 -0.09
C THR A 9 -15.35 24.10 -0.28
N ALA A 10 -15.43 22.80 -0.56
CA ALA A 10 -14.33 21.93 -0.91
C ALA A 10 -13.42 22.57 -1.97
N ASP A 11 -12.13 22.24 -1.89
CA ASP A 11 -11.09 22.67 -2.81
C ASP A 11 -11.37 22.01 -4.19
N GLU A 12 -12.24 22.63 -4.98
CA GLU A 12 -12.59 22.16 -6.32
C GLU A 12 -11.36 22.31 -7.23
N ALA A 13 -10.85 21.20 -7.75
CA ALA A 13 -9.75 21.23 -8.71
C ALA A 13 -10.28 21.71 -10.07
N TYR A 14 -9.62 22.71 -10.67
CA TYR A 14 -9.97 23.25 -11.97
C TYR A 14 -8.90 22.88 -13.01
N ASP A 15 -9.32 22.55 -14.24
CA ASP A 15 -8.39 22.35 -15.36
C ASP A 15 -7.87 23.71 -15.92
N ALA A 16 -6.93 23.65 -16.86
CA ALA A 16 -6.36 24.86 -17.48
C ALA A 16 -7.40 25.73 -18.24
N ALA A 17 -8.59 25.19 -18.50
CA ALA A 17 -9.70 25.86 -19.15
C ALA A 17 -10.79 26.33 -18.16
N GLY A 18 -10.60 26.12 -16.85
CA GLY A 18 -11.52 26.54 -15.79
C GLY A 18 -12.70 25.59 -15.54
N ASN A 19 -12.64 24.34 -16.01
CA ASN A 19 -13.68 23.34 -15.74
C ASN A 19 -13.39 22.59 -14.44
N ILE A 20 -14.46 22.21 -13.73
CA ILE A 20 -14.37 21.40 -12.50
C ILE A 20 -13.91 19.98 -12.88
N VAL A 21 -12.82 19.55 -12.27
CA VAL A 21 -12.25 18.20 -12.40
C VAL A 21 -12.73 17.34 -11.25
N GLN A 22 -13.23 16.16 -11.58
CA GLN A 22 -13.69 15.14 -10.66
C GLN A 22 -12.82 13.90 -10.79
N ARG A 23 -12.63 13.20 -9.67
CA ARG A 23 -11.86 11.96 -9.64
C ARG A 23 -12.76 10.82 -9.21
N SER A 24 -12.87 9.82 -10.08
CA SER A 24 -13.70 8.66 -9.82
C SER A 24 -12.85 7.41 -9.68
N ILE A 25 -13.12 6.63 -8.63
CA ILE A 25 -12.50 5.33 -8.42
C ILE A 25 -13.52 4.26 -8.80
N ILE A 26 -13.25 3.57 -9.89
CA ILE A 26 -14.10 2.52 -10.45
C ILE A 26 -13.45 1.19 -10.15
N ARG A 27 -14.17 0.28 -9.51
CA ARG A 27 -13.75 -1.12 -9.37
C ARG A 27 -14.10 -1.86 -10.65
N ILE A 28 -13.19 -2.68 -11.16
CA ILE A 28 -13.39 -3.45 -12.40
C ILE A 28 -13.08 -4.92 -12.11
N ASP A 29 -14.10 -5.74 -11.95
CA ASP A 29 -13.96 -7.13 -11.46
C ASP A 29 -13.13 -8.03 -12.38
N HIS A 30 -13.20 -7.79 -13.70
CA HIS A 30 -12.58 -8.62 -14.74
C HIS A 30 -11.35 -7.97 -15.40
N VAL A 31 -10.59 -7.16 -14.67
CA VAL A 31 -9.23 -6.77 -15.08
C VAL A 31 -8.23 -7.74 -14.47
N CYS A 32 -7.62 -8.58 -15.30
CA CYS A 32 -6.67 -9.61 -14.86
C CYS A 32 -5.26 -9.47 -15.48
N CYS A 33 -5.11 -8.70 -16.55
CA CYS A 33 -3.87 -8.47 -17.26
C CYS A 33 -3.84 -7.08 -17.92
N GLN A 34 -2.70 -6.74 -18.51
CA GLN A 34 -2.50 -5.45 -19.17
C GLN A 34 -3.35 -5.28 -20.43
N ALA A 35 -3.77 -6.38 -21.08
CA ALA A 35 -4.66 -6.30 -22.23
C ALA A 35 -6.03 -5.75 -21.84
N GLU A 36 -6.61 -6.17 -20.71
CA GLU A 36 -7.87 -5.57 -20.24
C GLU A 36 -7.67 -4.13 -19.77
N ALA A 37 -6.53 -3.79 -19.15
CA ALA A 37 -6.23 -2.41 -18.81
C ALA A 37 -6.10 -1.50 -20.05
N ALA A 38 -5.50 -2.00 -21.14
CA ALA A 38 -5.45 -1.31 -22.42
C ALA A 38 -6.85 -1.18 -23.05
N LEU A 39 -7.69 -2.22 -22.93
CA LEU A 39 -9.07 -2.18 -23.40
C LEU A 39 -9.89 -1.10 -22.68
N VAL A 40 -9.73 -0.93 -21.36
CA VAL A 40 -10.38 0.16 -20.62
C VAL A 40 -9.98 1.52 -21.18
N ARG A 41 -8.69 1.75 -21.47
CA ARG A 41 -8.22 3.00 -22.08
C ARG A 41 -8.80 3.20 -23.48
N GLN A 42 -8.83 2.14 -24.30
CA GLN A 42 -9.39 2.18 -25.65
C GLN A 42 -10.90 2.49 -25.66
N LEU A 43 -11.64 1.96 -24.69
CA LEU A 43 -13.07 2.24 -24.54
C LEU A 43 -13.37 3.69 -24.14
N LEU A 44 -12.44 4.32 -23.42
CA LEU A 44 -12.56 5.71 -22.97
C LEU A 44 -11.91 6.72 -23.93
N ALA A 45 -11.17 6.28 -24.95
CA ALA A 45 -10.59 7.14 -25.98
C ALA A 45 -11.60 8.06 -26.71
N PRO A 46 -12.86 7.65 -26.97
CA PRO A 46 -13.86 8.57 -27.53
C PRO A 46 -14.21 9.77 -26.62
N PHE A 47 -13.84 9.70 -25.34
CA PHE A 47 -14.06 10.76 -24.34
C PHE A 47 -12.76 11.51 -24.00
N GLU A 48 -11.76 11.50 -24.89
CA GLU A 48 -10.47 12.21 -24.69
C GLU A 48 -10.62 13.69 -24.34
N ASP A 49 -11.68 14.35 -24.84
CA ASP A 49 -11.96 15.72 -24.47
C ASP A 49 -12.33 15.85 -22.99
N ASP A 50 -13.09 14.91 -22.43
CA ASP A 50 -13.61 14.98 -21.05
C ASP A 50 -12.79 14.20 -20.03
N VAL A 51 -11.94 13.26 -20.46
CA VAL A 51 -11.10 12.41 -19.60
C VAL A 51 -9.67 12.90 -19.65
N ILE A 52 -9.18 13.41 -18.52
CA ILE A 52 -7.86 14.04 -18.40
C ILE A 52 -6.79 12.97 -18.17
N GLU A 53 -7.05 12.02 -17.27
CA GLU A 53 -6.09 10.98 -16.92
C GLU A 53 -6.79 9.66 -16.55
N ILE A 54 -6.22 8.55 -17.03
CA ILE A 54 -6.68 7.19 -16.73
C ILE A 54 -5.54 6.37 -16.12
N LYS A 55 -5.65 6.03 -14.84
CA LYS A 55 -4.73 5.14 -14.13
C LYS A 55 -5.43 3.83 -13.77
N VAL A 56 -5.07 2.74 -14.46
CA VAL A 56 -5.62 1.40 -14.18
C VAL A 56 -4.62 0.57 -13.38
N SER A 57 -5.01 0.12 -12.19
CA SER A 57 -4.29 -0.86 -11.37
C SER A 57 -4.90 -2.25 -11.59
N VAL A 58 -4.12 -3.14 -12.22
CA VAL A 58 -4.50 -4.55 -12.38
C VAL A 58 -4.47 -5.28 -11.04
N ASN A 59 -3.52 -4.91 -10.16
CA ASN A 59 -3.36 -5.54 -8.85
C ASN A 59 -4.57 -5.27 -7.94
N ASP A 60 -5.02 -4.01 -7.91
CA ASP A 60 -6.13 -3.60 -7.04
C ASP A 60 -7.50 -3.77 -7.71
N ARG A 61 -7.53 -4.16 -9.00
CA ARG A 61 -8.73 -4.21 -9.84
C ARG A 61 -9.53 -2.91 -9.81
N ARG A 62 -8.81 -1.78 -9.89
CA ARG A 62 -9.35 -0.43 -9.78
C ARG A 62 -8.83 0.45 -10.92
N ALA A 63 -9.70 1.28 -11.47
CA ALA A 63 -9.34 2.38 -12.34
C ALA A 63 -9.63 3.70 -11.65
N VAL A 64 -8.61 4.54 -11.56
CA VAL A 64 -8.72 5.93 -11.13
C VAL A 64 -8.81 6.77 -12.39
N ILE A 65 -9.90 7.53 -12.53
CA ILE A 65 -10.19 8.33 -13.71
C ILE A 65 -10.41 9.76 -13.27
N GLU A 66 -9.61 10.66 -13.81
CA GLU A 66 -9.81 12.11 -13.70
C GLU A 66 -10.59 12.57 -14.92
N HIS A 67 -11.78 13.14 -14.69
CA HIS A 67 -12.68 13.56 -15.76
C HIS A 67 -13.32 14.90 -15.40
N ARG A 68 -13.78 15.62 -16.43
CA ARG A 68 -14.55 16.85 -16.23
C ARG A 68 -15.94 16.53 -15.68
N ALA A 69 -16.51 17.47 -14.94
CA ALA A 69 -17.85 17.34 -14.34
C ALA A 69 -18.98 17.12 -15.37
N HIS A 70 -18.75 17.42 -16.65
CA HIS A 70 -19.71 17.18 -17.73
C HIS A 70 -19.89 15.69 -18.08
N LEU A 71 -18.91 14.84 -17.77
CA LEU A 71 -18.99 13.40 -18.00
C LEU A 71 -19.45 12.68 -16.72
N PRO A 72 -20.68 12.16 -16.67
CA PRO A 72 -21.16 11.48 -15.47
C PRO A 72 -20.48 10.12 -15.30
N VAL A 73 -20.12 9.79 -14.05
CA VAL A 73 -19.43 8.53 -13.69
C VAL A 73 -20.20 7.29 -14.16
N SER A 74 -21.53 7.35 -14.16
CA SER A 74 -22.39 6.28 -14.66
C SER A 74 -22.17 5.96 -16.14
N GLU A 75 -21.83 6.97 -16.95
CA GLU A 75 -21.54 6.80 -18.38
C GLU A 75 -20.21 6.09 -18.57
N ILE A 76 -19.19 6.46 -17.79
CA ILE A 76 -17.88 5.81 -17.78
C ILE A 76 -18.03 4.31 -17.44
N VAL A 77 -18.80 3.99 -16.39
CA VAL A 77 -19.09 2.61 -16.00
C VAL A 77 -19.86 1.86 -17.09
N ARG A 78 -20.85 2.50 -17.73
CA ARG A 78 -21.62 1.92 -18.84
C ARG A 78 -20.73 1.53 -20.01
N VAL A 79 -19.84 2.43 -20.41
CA VAL A 79 -18.91 2.23 -21.53
C VAL A 79 -17.95 1.09 -21.24
N ILE A 80 -17.35 1.05 -20.04
CA ILE A 80 -16.47 -0.04 -19.62
C ILE A 80 -17.23 -1.39 -19.60
N ASN A 81 -18.49 -1.39 -19.13
CA ASN A 81 -19.33 -2.59 -19.10
C ASN A 81 -19.86 -3.06 -20.46
N THR A 82 -19.71 -2.27 -21.53
CA THR A 82 -20.01 -2.72 -22.90
C THR A 82 -19.15 -3.93 -23.29
N LYS A 83 -17.96 -4.07 -22.68
CA LYS A 83 -17.08 -5.24 -22.83
C LYS A 83 -17.16 -6.23 -21.66
N GLN A 84 -18.21 -6.16 -20.84
CA GLN A 84 -18.46 -7.06 -19.71
C GLN A 84 -17.32 -7.12 -18.69
N LEU A 85 -16.63 -6.00 -18.47
CA LEU A 85 -15.50 -5.94 -17.54
C LEU A 85 -15.90 -5.91 -16.05
N GLY A 86 -17.21 -5.85 -15.73
CA GLY A 86 -17.70 -5.85 -14.35
C GLY A 86 -17.33 -4.58 -13.59
N ALA A 87 -17.46 -3.43 -14.25
CA ALA A 87 -17.22 -2.13 -13.65
C ALA A 87 -18.34 -1.74 -12.68
N SER A 88 -17.97 -1.29 -11.48
CA SER A 88 -18.86 -0.75 -10.46
C SER A 88 -18.21 0.48 -9.81
N ILE A 89 -19.04 1.42 -9.35
CA ILE A 89 -18.57 2.63 -8.68
C ILE A 89 -18.12 2.23 -7.28
N ALA A 90 -16.83 2.40 -6.97
CA ALA A 90 -16.30 2.11 -5.64
C ALA A 90 -16.40 3.37 -4.77
N GLU A 91 -15.89 4.50 -5.24
CA GLU A 91 -15.90 5.81 -4.58
C GLU A 91 -15.95 6.91 -5.65
N THR A 92 -16.83 7.90 -5.48
CA THR A 92 -16.86 9.12 -6.31
C THR A 92 -16.43 10.27 -5.42
N ASP A 93 -15.13 10.54 -5.40
CA ASP A 93 -14.58 11.67 -4.66
C ASP A 93 -14.54 12.87 -5.61
N ALA A 94 -15.50 13.78 -5.42
CA ALA A 94 -15.39 15.12 -5.98
C ALA A 94 -14.17 15.82 -5.34
N GLY A 95 -13.02 15.73 -6.01
CA GLY A 95 -11.80 16.43 -5.63
C GLY A 95 -10.91 15.66 -4.65
N ALA A 96 -10.07 14.78 -5.17
CA ALA A 96 -8.86 14.37 -4.47
C ALA A 96 -7.76 14.16 -5.51
N ALA A 97 -6.95 15.20 -5.73
CA ALA A 97 -5.74 15.17 -6.54
C ALA A 97 -5.04 13.81 -6.42
N GLY A 98 -4.61 13.27 -7.56
CA GLY A 98 -4.08 11.92 -7.70
C GLY A 98 -3.05 11.51 -6.64
N PRO A 99 -2.79 10.20 -6.48
CA PRO A 99 -1.77 9.74 -5.56
C PRO A 99 -0.42 10.19 -6.13
N THR A 100 0.06 11.33 -5.64
CA THR A 100 1.49 11.60 -5.63
C THR A 100 2.11 10.43 -4.90
N VAL A 101 3.16 9.86 -5.47
CA VAL A 101 4.02 8.87 -4.80
C VAL A 101 4.83 9.61 -3.73
N ALA A 102 4.14 10.22 -2.78
CA ALA A 102 4.70 10.61 -1.52
C ALA A 102 4.68 9.33 -0.69
N MET A 103 5.86 8.76 -0.43
CA MET A 103 6.00 7.74 0.63
C MET A 103 5.25 8.27 1.83
N THR A 104 4.17 7.58 2.21
CA THR A 104 3.36 8.02 3.33
C THR A 104 4.24 8.04 4.56
N SER A 105 4.05 9.01 5.45
CA SER A 105 4.81 9.12 6.70
C SER A 105 4.76 7.82 7.52
N ALA A 106 3.70 7.02 7.34
CA ALA A 106 3.52 5.67 7.87
C ALA A 106 4.50 4.63 7.28
N GLU A 107 4.82 4.69 5.98
CA GLU A 107 5.78 3.79 5.33
C GLU A 107 7.23 4.14 5.73
N TRP A 108 7.55 5.43 5.84
CA TRP A 108 8.87 5.87 6.28
C TRP A 108 9.14 5.51 7.75
N THR A 109 8.15 5.72 8.63
CA THR A 109 8.24 5.30 10.04
C THR A 109 8.35 3.79 10.19
N ARG A 110 7.60 3.01 9.40
CA ARG A 110 7.69 1.54 9.41
C ARG A 110 9.05 1.03 8.91
N SER A 111 9.59 1.65 7.86
CA SER A 111 10.94 1.34 7.37
C SER A 111 12.01 1.70 8.41
N LEU A 112 11.90 2.86 9.06
CA LEU A 112 12.82 3.29 10.10
C LEU A 112 12.81 2.35 11.31
N MET A 113 11.62 1.92 11.75
CA MET A 113 11.48 0.97 12.87
C MET A 113 12.08 -0.40 12.55
N THR A 114 11.90 -0.89 11.31
CA THR A 114 12.47 -2.18 10.88
C THR A 114 13.99 -2.13 10.84
N THR A 115 14.56 -1.03 10.32
CA THR A 115 16.01 -0.80 10.32
C THR A 115 16.56 -0.68 11.73
N ALA A 116 15.88 0.05 12.62
CA ALA A 116 16.28 0.20 14.01
C ALA A 116 16.26 -1.14 14.78
N GLN A 117 15.29 -2.00 14.50
CA GLN A 117 15.20 -3.34 15.09
C GLN A 117 16.39 -4.22 14.72
N ILE A 118 16.75 -4.27 13.44
CA ILE A 118 17.89 -5.08 12.96
C ILE A 118 19.20 -4.55 13.58
N LEU A 119 19.33 -3.24 13.67
CA LEU A 119 20.51 -2.60 14.25
C LEU A 119 20.63 -2.86 15.76
N LEU A 120 19.51 -2.81 16.50
CA LEU A 120 19.44 -3.15 17.92
C LEU A 120 19.73 -4.63 18.19
N PHE A 121 19.24 -5.54 17.35
CA PHE A 121 19.56 -6.96 17.48
C PHE A 121 21.04 -7.24 17.15
N GLY A 122 21.59 -6.58 16.12
CA GLY A 122 23.01 -6.69 15.78
C GLY A 122 23.93 -6.19 16.88
N THR A 123 23.56 -5.10 17.57
CA THR A 123 24.32 -4.61 18.74
C THR A 123 24.14 -5.53 19.94
N ALA A 124 22.96 -6.12 20.16
CA ALA A 124 22.73 -7.11 21.21
C ALA A 124 23.62 -8.36 21.05
N LEU A 125 23.75 -8.88 19.82
CA LEU A 125 24.64 -9.99 19.48
C LEU A 125 26.13 -9.64 19.65
N SER A 126 26.50 -8.43 19.25
CA SER A 126 27.88 -7.96 19.39
C SER A 126 28.25 -7.83 20.88
N LEU A 127 27.33 -7.34 21.72
CA LEU A 127 27.55 -7.23 23.16
C LEU A 127 27.44 -8.57 23.88
N SER A 128 26.63 -9.53 23.40
CA SER A 128 26.58 -10.88 24.00
C SER A 128 27.89 -11.65 23.85
N SER A 129 28.72 -11.29 22.85
CA SER A 129 30.06 -11.88 22.73
C SER A 129 31.06 -11.36 23.77
N LEU A 130 30.70 -10.30 24.51
CA LEU A 130 31.46 -9.73 25.60
C LEU A 130 30.75 -10.04 26.93
N ASP A 131 31.24 -11.05 27.67
CA ASP A 131 30.66 -11.51 28.95
C ASP A 131 30.42 -10.40 29.99
N ALA A 132 31.12 -9.26 29.87
CA ALA A 132 30.97 -8.11 30.76
C ALA A 132 29.60 -7.38 30.66
N PHE A 133 28.84 -7.57 29.57
CA PHE A 133 27.61 -6.79 29.29
C PHE A 133 26.36 -7.66 29.08
N GLN A 134 26.31 -8.85 29.68
CA GLN A 134 25.21 -9.81 29.49
C GLN A 134 23.82 -9.22 29.86
N ALA A 135 23.73 -8.45 30.95
CA ALA A 135 22.49 -7.77 31.34
C ALA A 135 22.03 -6.72 30.31
N VAL A 136 22.98 -6.01 29.70
CA VAL A 136 22.70 -4.99 28.68
C VAL A 136 22.24 -5.66 27.38
N SER A 137 22.86 -6.76 26.98
CA SER A 137 22.45 -7.56 25.82
C SER A 137 21.00 -8.06 25.95
N LEU A 138 20.61 -8.53 27.14
CA LEU A 138 19.26 -9.04 27.40
C LEU A 138 18.20 -7.93 27.33
N VAL A 139 18.53 -6.73 27.83
CA VAL A 139 17.65 -5.55 27.69
C VAL A 139 17.52 -5.10 26.23
N LEU A 140 18.61 -5.10 25.46
CA LEU A 140 18.56 -4.75 24.04
C LEU A 140 17.78 -5.79 23.22
N ALA A 141 17.93 -7.08 23.51
CA ALA A 141 17.17 -8.16 22.88
C ALA A 141 15.66 -8.07 23.21
N GLY A 142 15.31 -7.78 24.46
CA GLY A 142 13.92 -7.51 24.85
C GLY A 142 13.36 -6.24 24.18
N GLY A 143 14.20 -5.20 24.06
CA GLY A 143 13.86 -3.96 23.38
C GLY A 143 13.59 -4.14 21.88
N SER A 144 14.38 -4.97 21.18
CA SER A 144 14.13 -5.29 19.78
C SER A 144 12.83 -6.07 19.58
N LEU A 145 12.48 -6.97 20.52
CA LEU A 145 11.22 -7.71 20.55
C LEU A 145 10.00 -6.80 20.72
N LEU A 146 10.09 -5.83 21.63
CA LEU A 146 9.05 -4.82 21.82
C LEU A 146 8.92 -3.90 20.60
N LEU A 147 10.03 -3.61 19.91
CA LEU A 147 9.97 -2.81 18.68
C LEU A 147 9.22 -3.54 17.55
N SER A 148 9.16 -4.87 17.59
CA SER A 148 8.34 -5.70 16.69
C SER A 148 6.85 -5.75 17.03
N TRP A 149 6.36 -4.96 18.00
CA TRP A 149 4.95 -4.82 18.37
C TRP A 149 3.94 -4.78 17.20
N PRO A 150 4.14 -3.99 16.12
CA PRO A 150 3.19 -3.95 15.00
C PRO A 150 3.01 -5.30 14.30
N MET A 151 4.00 -6.19 14.32
CA MET A 151 3.89 -7.55 13.79
C MET A 151 2.94 -8.41 14.64
N PHE A 152 3.07 -8.32 15.97
CA PHE A 152 2.19 -9.02 16.91
C PHE A 152 0.74 -8.53 16.80
N TYR A 153 0.56 -7.23 16.59
CA TYR A 153 -0.77 -6.66 16.38
C TYR A 153 -1.43 -7.16 15.08
N ALA A 154 -0.68 -7.21 13.97
CA ALA A 154 -1.18 -7.74 12.71
C ALA A 154 -1.54 -9.24 12.79
N ALA A 155 -0.71 -10.03 13.49
CA ALA A 155 -0.95 -11.44 13.74
C ALA A 155 -2.24 -11.68 14.55
N TYR A 156 -2.44 -10.91 15.63
CA TYR A 156 -3.65 -10.97 16.45
C TYR A 156 -4.90 -10.65 15.62
N LEU A 157 -4.83 -9.61 14.79
CA LEU A 157 -5.93 -9.20 13.92
C LEU A 157 -6.28 -10.27 12.86
N GLY A 158 -5.27 -10.99 12.33
CA GLY A 158 -5.47 -12.13 11.42
C GLY A 158 -6.13 -13.32 12.12
N ALA A 159 -5.71 -13.63 13.34
CA ALA A 159 -6.29 -14.71 14.14
C ALA A 159 -7.77 -14.44 14.47
N VAL A 160 -8.11 -13.22 14.90
CA VAL A 160 -9.49 -12.82 15.21
C VAL A 160 -10.39 -12.87 13.96
N ARG A 161 -9.83 -12.63 12.77
CA ARG A 161 -10.56 -12.69 11.49
C ARG A 161 -10.72 -14.11 10.93
N GLY A 162 -10.20 -15.13 11.61
CA GLY A 162 -10.27 -16.54 11.16
C GLY A 162 -9.39 -16.87 9.96
N LEU A 163 -8.45 -15.98 9.61
CA LEU A 163 -7.50 -16.13 8.50
C LEU A 163 -6.08 -16.09 9.09
N PRO A 164 -5.58 -17.22 9.63
CA PRO A 164 -4.24 -17.25 10.22
C PRO A 164 -3.19 -17.02 9.13
N ASN A 165 -2.50 -15.90 9.23
CA ASN A 165 -1.42 -15.55 8.32
C ASN A 165 -0.06 -16.06 8.83
N VAL A 166 0.98 -15.90 8.02
CA VAL A 166 2.37 -16.28 8.38
C VAL A 166 2.84 -15.56 9.64
N GLU A 167 2.38 -14.32 9.86
CA GLU A 167 2.69 -13.54 11.06
C GLU A 167 2.18 -14.24 12.33
N PHE A 168 1.03 -14.92 12.27
CA PHE A 168 0.51 -15.68 13.40
C PHE A 168 1.47 -16.82 13.80
N LEU A 169 1.92 -17.62 12.83
CA LEU A 169 2.88 -18.70 13.08
C LEU A 169 4.18 -18.17 13.72
N MET A 170 4.68 -17.05 13.21
CA MET A 170 5.92 -16.43 13.68
C MET A 170 5.78 -15.87 15.10
N THR A 171 4.63 -15.27 15.43
CA THR A 171 4.36 -14.78 16.79
C THR A 171 4.24 -15.90 17.81
N VAL A 172 3.61 -17.02 17.45
CA VAL A 172 3.52 -18.21 18.31
C VAL A 172 4.91 -18.79 18.58
N ALA A 173 5.77 -18.88 17.55
CA ALA A 173 7.15 -19.34 17.72
C ALA A 173 7.97 -18.42 18.65
N ALA A 174 7.91 -17.11 18.44
CA ALA A 174 8.61 -16.14 19.30
C ALA A 174 8.09 -16.17 20.75
N LEU A 175 6.77 -16.26 20.95
CA LEU A 175 6.15 -16.44 22.27
C LEU A 175 6.61 -17.74 22.95
N GLY A 176 6.76 -18.82 22.18
CA GLY A 176 7.29 -20.10 22.66
C GLY A 176 8.70 -19.97 23.22
N SER A 177 9.61 -19.31 22.51
CA SER A 177 10.99 -19.05 22.99
C SER A 177 11.02 -18.16 24.23
N VAL A 178 10.17 -17.12 24.28
CA VAL A 178 10.03 -16.28 25.49
C VAL A 178 9.54 -17.11 26.68
N ALA A 179 8.57 -18.00 26.48
CA ALA A 179 8.06 -18.88 27.54
C ALA A 179 9.11 -19.86 28.08
N LEU A 180 10.09 -20.24 27.26
CA LEU A 180 11.24 -21.05 27.67
C LEU A 180 12.34 -20.24 28.37
N GLY A 181 12.21 -18.92 28.46
CA GLY A 181 13.17 -18.01 29.08
C GLY A 181 14.32 -17.58 28.16
N ASP A 182 14.30 -17.98 26.89
CA ASP A 182 15.31 -17.59 25.90
C ASP A 182 14.86 -16.39 25.07
N VAL A 183 15.17 -15.21 25.60
CA VAL A 183 14.83 -13.92 24.98
C VAL A 183 15.71 -13.64 23.76
N VAL A 184 16.93 -14.21 23.70
CA VAL A 184 17.87 -14.01 22.60
C VAL A 184 17.43 -14.81 21.38
N GLU A 185 17.00 -16.06 21.58
CA GLU A 185 16.40 -16.88 20.53
C GLU A 185 15.11 -16.23 20.00
N ALA A 186 14.24 -15.74 20.88
CA ALA A 186 13.02 -15.05 20.46
C ALA A 186 13.31 -13.79 19.63
N ALA A 187 14.34 -13.01 20.01
CA ALA A 187 14.77 -11.83 19.27
C ALA A 187 15.34 -12.19 17.89
N SER A 188 16.02 -13.34 17.77
CA SER A 188 16.55 -13.83 16.49
C SER A 188 15.45 -14.13 15.48
N VAL A 189 14.34 -14.74 15.93
CA VAL A 189 13.17 -15.00 15.08
C VAL A 189 12.62 -13.69 14.55
N GLY A 190 12.41 -12.69 15.42
CA GLY A 190 11.95 -11.35 15.03
C GLY A 190 12.88 -10.67 14.02
N ALA A 191 14.21 -10.79 14.20
CA ALA A 191 15.19 -10.22 13.27
C ALA A 191 15.14 -10.88 11.88
N ILE A 192 15.00 -12.21 11.82
CA ILE A 192 14.86 -12.95 10.56
C ILE A 192 13.58 -12.54 9.82
N VAL A 193 12.46 -12.37 10.54
CA VAL A 193 11.20 -11.93 9.93
C VAL A 193 11.36 -10.54 9.31
N SER A 194 11.95 -9.61 10.07
CA SER A 194 12.18 -8.25 9.60
C SER A 194 13.11 -8.20 8.40
N LEU A 195 14.14 -9.05 8.35
CA LEU A 195 15.00 -9.21 7.19
C LEU A 195 14.23 -9.74 5.97
N MET A 196 13.36 -10.74 6.16
CA MET A 196 12.50 -11.27 5.10
C MET A 196 11.59 -10.18 4.53
N ASP A 197 11.03 -9.31 5.37
CA ASP A 197 10.14 -8.24 4.91
C ASP A 197 10.89 -7.19 4.06
N ILE A 198 12.15 -6.89 4.38
CA ILE A 198 13.02 -6.07 3.53
C ILE A 198 13.24 -6.73 2.16
N VAL A 199 13.52 -8.04 2.16
CA VAL A 199 13.72 -8.80 0.93
C VAL A 199 12.45 -8.80 0.08
N LYS A 200 11.28 -9.06 0.69
CA LYS A 200 9.98 -8.98 0.00
C LYS A 200 9.77 -7.62 -0.63
N PHE A 201 10.03 -6.54 0.11
CA PHE A 201 9.88 -5.18 -0.39
C PHE A 201 10.78 -4.93 -1.61
N PHE A 202 12.05 -5.30 -1.52
CA PHE A 202 13.00 -5.14 -2.63
C PHE A 202 12.58 -5.91 -3.88
N PHE A 203 12.12 -7.16 -3.72
CA PHE A 203 11.63 -7.95 -4.84
C PHE A 203 10.37 -7.34 -5.46
N ILE A 204 9.39 -6.95 -4.65
CA ILE A 204 8.14 -6.34 -5.15
C ILE A 204 8.45 -5.07 -5.93
N GLU A 205 9.30 -4.19 -5.41
CA GLU A 205 9.66 -2.95 -6.09
C GLU A 205 10.41 -3.22 -7.40
N ARG A 206 11.34 -4.19 -7.40
CA ARG A 206 12.06 -4.59 -8.61
C ARG A 206 11.13 -5.19 -9.66
N PHE A 207 10.18 -6.04 -9.26
CA PHE A 207 9.18 -6.61 -10.15
C PHE A 207 8.26 -5.53 -10.73
N ASP A 208 7.80 -4.58 -9.91
CA ASP A 208 6.93 -3.50 -10.38
C ASP A 208 7.66 -2.60 -11.40
N ARG A 209 8.94 -2.27 -11.15
CA ARG A 209 9.77 -1.52 -12.11
C ARG A 209 9.92 -2.26 -13.44
N GLN A 210 10.09 -3.58 -13.42
CA GLN A 210 10.18 -4.40 -14.63
C GLN A 210 8.85 -4.38 -15.41
N LEU A 211 7.72 -4.58 -14.73
CA LEU A 211 6.40 -4.55 -15.36
C LEU A 211 6.07 -3.18 -15.97
N ARG A 212 6.41 -2.09 -15.27
CA ARG A 212 6.25 -0.73 -15.80
C ARG A 212 7.09 -0.48 -17.04
N SER A 213 8.34 -0.96 -17.06
CA SER A 213 9.23 -0.78 -18.21
C SER A 213 8.71 -1.47 -19.47
N VAL A 214 8.05 -2.63 -19.33
CA VAL A 214 7.42 -3.35 -20.43
C VAL A 214 6.13 -2.66 -20.89
N SER A 215 5.39 -2.06 -19.96
CA SER A 215 4.15 -1.33 -20.26
C SER A 215 4.35 -0.03 -21.05
N THR A 216 5.57 0.54 -21.06
CA THR A 216 5.89 1.79 -21.77
C THR A 216 6.67 1.59 -23.07
N GLY A 217 6.85 0.34 -23.52
CA GLY A 217 7.48 0.05 -24.81
C GLY A 217 6.65 0.59 -25.99
N PRO A 218 7.27 1.09 -27.08
CA PRO A 218 6.54 1.53 -28.26
C PRO A 218 5.72 0.37 -28.83
N PRO A 219 4.52 0.65 -29.39
CA PRO A 219 3.67 -0.39 -29.95
C PRO A 219 4.43 -1.19 -31.02
N PRO A 220 4.23 -2.52 -31.10
CA PRO A 220 4.84 -3.33 -32.15
C PRO A 220 4.38 -2.82 -33.51
N GLN A 221 5.35 -2.63 -34.42
CA GLN A 221 5.10 -2.25 -35.82
C GLN A 221 4.53 -3.42 -36.62
#